data_AF-A0A351J6I5-F1
#
_entry.id   AF-A0A351J6I5-F1
#
_cell.length_a   1.000
_cell.length_b   1.000
_cell.length_c   1.000
_cell.angle_alpha   90.00
_cell.angle_beta   90.00
_cell.angle_gamma   90.00
#
_symmetry.space_group_name_H-M   'P 1'
#
loop_
_entity.id
_entity.type
_entity.pdbx_description
1 polymer ?
#
loop_
_entity_poly.entity_id
_entity_poly.type
_entity_poly.pdbx_seq_one_letter_code
_entity_poly.pdbx_strand_id
1 'polypeptide(L)'
;FYLEGWIRTKDTEALRKKVEESGLRHYLEFREPVEGEEPPSSLENHPVVSPFESLLLAFSCPQYNEVDPTAVMAPFFLVFFGFALGDAGYGLVLGLLCLALLKFLPMTNAGRKLTVVFLAGSVATIIMGLGLGGFFGDIIIFKPLFGINPVEQPIPLLILAVGMGVVQSFVGLAISGIMYSREAGIIAALLRDGAYALFLLLAILALAKDYVGLGAYGDIITYALIGSVILVIIGSMHERKGLKKLLGIPAALYKIYNSIGFFGDVLSYSRLMALALGGSVMGSVVNQFVRQFAASPNPLLGYLIA
;
A
#
# COMPACT_ATOMS: atom_id res chain seq x y z
N PHE A 1 -32.70 21.25 -29.20
CA PHE A 1 -31.65 21.22 -28.17
C PHE A 1 -30.96 19.89 -28.25
N TYR A 2 -29.63 19.88 -28.26
CA TYR A 2 -28.81 18.68 -28.27
C TYR A 2 -27.93 18.73 -27.03
N LEU A 3 -27.90 17.65 -26.26
CA LEU A 3 -27.17 17.57 -25.00
C LEU A 3 -26.44 16.25 -24.99
N GLU A 4 -25.12 16.31 -24.98
CA GLU A 4 -24.25 15.15 -24.83
C GLU A 4 -23.72 15.09 -23.40
N GLY A 5 -23.53 13.87 -22.90
CA GLY A 5 -23.02 13.66 -21.56
C GLY A 5 -22.69 12.20 -21.32
N TRP A 6 -21.89 11.97 -20.28
CA TRP A 6 -21.46 10.64 -19.89
C TRP A 6 -22.42 10.05 -18.85
N ILE A 7 -22.77 8.79 -19.05
CA ILE A 7 -23.55 8.02 -18.08
C ILE A 7 -22.96 6.63 -17.91
N ARG A 8 -23.03 6.10 -16.70
CA ARG A 8 -22.67 4.72 -16.44
C ARG A 8 -23.61 3.79 -17.19
N THR A 9 -23.08 2.71 -17.76
CA THR A 9 -23.87 1.67 -18.45
C THR A 9 -25.02 1.15 -17.58
N LYS A 10 -24.81 1.04 -16.26
CA LYS A 10 -25.83 0.59 -15.29
C LYS A 10 -26.99 1.58 -15.10
N ASP A 11 -26.73 2.87 -15.27
CA ASP A 11 -27.71 3.94 -15.04
C ASP A 11 -28.51 4.28 -16.32
N THR A 12 -28.20 3.65 -17.46
CA THR A 12 -28.85 3.90 -18.75
C THR A 12 -30.35 3.63 -18.72
N GLU A 13 -30.78 2.52 -18.11
CA GLU A 13 -32.21 2.19 -17.97
C GLU A 13 -32.95 3.17 -17.05
N ALA A 14 -32.30 3.62 -15.97
CA ALA A 14 -32.88 4.57 -15.04
C ALA A 14 -33.07 5.95 -15.69
N LEU A 15 -32.11 6.37 -16.51
CA LEU A 15 -32.23 7.59 -17.32
C LEU A 15 -33.37 7.46 -18.33
N ARG A 16 -33.42 6.36 -19.09
CA ARG A 16 -34.48 6.12 -20.09
C ARG A 16 -35.86 6.25 -19.46
N LYS A 17 -36.11 5.60 -18.32
CA LYS A 17 -37.39 5.70 -17.60
C LYS A 17 -37.74 7.13 -17.21
N LYS A 18 -36.80 7.89 -16.63
CA LYS A 18 -37.06 9.28 -16.22
C LYS A 18 -37.36 10.21 -17.40
N VAL A 19 -36.72 9.98 -18.54
CA VAL A 19 -36.95 10.81 -19.73
C VAL A 19 -38.29 10.44 -20.40
N GLU A 20 -38.68 9.17 -20.39
CA GLU A 20 -40.02 8.73 -20.82
C GLU A 20 -41.13 9.29 -19.91
N GLU A 21 -40.94 9.28 -18.59
CA GLU A 21 -41.88 9.86 -17.61
C GLU A 21 -42.07 11.38 -17.79
N SER A 22 -41.06 12.09 -18.32
CA SER A 22 -41.15 13.53 -18.56
C SER A 22 -42.11 13.92 -19.69
N GLY A 23 -42.53 12.96 -20.54
CA GLY A 23 -43.48 13.17 -21.63
C GLY A 23 -42.96 14.07 -22.78
N LEU A 24 -41.67 14.43 -22.78
CA LEU A 24 -41.06 15.24 -23.82
C LEU A 24 -40.80 14.40 -25.09
N ARG A 25 -40.99 15.00 -26.28
CA ARG A 25 -40.51 14.37 -27.53
C ARG A 25 -38.98 14.37 -27.53
N HIS A 26 -38.38 13.20 -27.34
CA HIS A 26 -36.95 13.02 -27.24
C HIS A 26 -36.48 11.87 -28.13
N TYR A 27 -35.21 11.92 -28.53
CA TYR A 27 -34.50 10.82 -29.17
C TYR A 27 -33.23 10.58 -28.35
N LEU A 28 -33.09 9.37 -27.82
CA LEU A 28 -32.02 8.98 -26.90
C LEU A 28 -31.17 7.92 -27.59
N GLU A 29 -29.91 8.25 -27.87
CA GLU A 29 -28.95 7.35 -28.47
C GLU A 29 -27.83 7.11 -27.46
N PHE A 30 -27.54 5.84 -27.18
CA PHE A 30 -26.43 5.42 -26.34
C PHE A 30 -25.34 4.84 -27.23
N ARG A 31 -24.11 5.31 -27.04
CA ARG A 31 -22.93 4.90 -27.78
C ARG A 31 -21.83 4.57 -26.78
N GLU A 32 -21.05 3.54 -27.07
CA GLU A 32 -19.82 3.26 -26.31
C GLU A 32 -18.73 4.30 -26.65
N PRO A 33 -17.81 4.61 -25.71
CA PRO A 33 -16.70 5.51 -25.98
C PRO A 33 -15.85 4.99 -27.14
N VAL A 34 -15.46 5.85 -28.07
CA VAL A 34 -14.57 5.48 -29.18
C VAL A 34 -13.11 5.71 -28.81
N GLU A 35 -12.19 4.96 -29.43
CA GLU A 35 -10.74 5.13 -29.25
C GLU A 35 -10.34 6.61 -29.42
N GLY A 36 -9.93 7.26 -28.32
CA GLY A 36 -9.57 8.68 -28.26
C GLY A 36 -10.50 9.56 -27.43
N GLU A 37 -11.67 9.06 -27.03
CA GLU A 37 -12.54 9.73 -26.06
C GLU A 37 -12.12 9.35 -24.62
N GLU A 38 -12.04 10.33 -23.72
CA GLU A 38 -11.70 10.13 -22.29
C GLU A 38 -12.97 10.21 -21.42
N PRO A 39 -13.71 9.10 -21.25
CA PRO A 39 -14.85 9.07 -20.35
C PRO A 39 -14.42 9.28 -18.88
N PRO A 40 -15.26 9.91 -18.06
CA PRO A 40 -14.98 10.08 -16.63
C PRO A 40 -14.94 8.71 -15.93
N SER A 41 -13.98 8.53 -15.02
CA SER A 41 -13.88 7.31 -14.23
C SER A 41 -14.89 7.31 -13.07
N SER A 42 -15.60 6.20 -12.91
CA SER A 42 -16.50 5.95 -11.78
C SER A 42 -16.03 4.71 -11.05
N LEU A 43 -15.64 4.88 -9.78
CA LEU A 43 -15.19 3.78 -8.93
C LEU A 43 -16.39 3.12 -8.25
N GLU A 44 -16.45 1.80 -8.32
CA GLU A 44 -17.44 0.98 -7.61
C GLU A 44 -16.72 -0.15 -6.89
N ASN A 45 -16.32 0.08 -5.65
CA ASN A 45 -15.71 -0.94 -4.82
C ASN A 45 -16.70 -1.63 -3.88
N HIS A 46 -16.34 -2.84 -3.47
CA HIS A 46 -17.04 -3.58 -2.42
C HIS A 46 -17.12 -2.73 -1.14
N PRO A 47 -18.19 -2.83 -0.31
CA PRO A 47 -18.38 -2.00 0.88
C PRO A 47 -17.20 -1.98 1.88
N VAL A 48 -16.39 -3.03 1.88
CA VAL A 48 -15.17 -3.14 2.71
C VAL A 48 -14.02 -2.28 2.16
N VAL A 49 -13.93 -2.12 0.85
CA VAL A 49 -12.87 -1.38 0.14
C VAL A 49 -13.31 0.06 -0.16
N SER A 50 -14.61 0.33 -0.27
CA SER A 50 -15.16 1.66 -0.56
C SER A 50 -14.69 2.79 0.38
N PRO A 51 -14.42 2.57 1.69
CA PRO A 51 -13.84 3.60 2.54
C PRO A 51 -12.46 4.07 2.06
N PHE A 52 -11.65 3.16 1.49
CA PHE A 52 -10.31 3.45 1.00
C PHE A 52 -10.30 4.23 -0.32
N GLU A 53 -11.44 4.30 -1.04
CA GLU A 53 -11.58 5.15 -2.22
C GLU A 53 -11.32 6.63 -1.87
N SER A 54 -11.70 7.07 -0.67
CA SER A 54 -11.45 8.45 -0.24
C SER A 54 -9.96 8.76 -0.11
N LEU A 55 -9.12 7.77 0.20
CA LEU A 55 -7.67 7.93 0.17
C LEU A 55 -7.17 8.02 -1.27
N LEU A 56 -7.67 7.16 -2.16
CA LEU A 56 -7.29 7.16 -3.58
C LEU A 56 -7.61 8.51 -4.25
N LEU A 57 -8.85 8.98 -4.07
CA LEU A 57 -9.36 10.23 -4.63
C LEU A 57 -8.58 11.47 -4.15
N ALA A 58 -7.91 11.39 -3.00
CA ALA A 58 -7.04 12.46 -2.51
C ALA A 58 -5.71 12.55 -3.28
N PHE A 59 -5.27 11.46 -3.92
CA PHE A 59 -4.07 11.43 -4.76
C PHE A 59 -4.40 11.69 -6.24
N SER A 60 -5.27 10.88 -6.83
CA SER A 60 -5.79 11.08 -8.19
C SER A 60 -6.85 10.03 -8.53
N CYS A 61 -7.79 10.37 -9.42
CA CYS A 61 -8.68 9.38 -10.03
C CYS A 61 -7.89 8.51 -11.03
N PRO A 62 -8.11 7.18 -11.06
CA PRO A 62 -7.51 6.31 -12.05
C PRO A 62 -8.10 6.61 -13.43
N GLN A 63 -7.34 6.33 -14.48
CA GLN A 63 -7.85 6.44 -15.84
C GLN A 63 -8.93 5.38 -16.11
N TYR A 64 -9.80 5.63 -17.08
CA TYR A 64 -10.92 4.76 -17.40
C TYR A 64 -10.53 3.31 -17.70
N ASN A 65 -9.37 3.11 -18.33
CA ASN A 65 -8.89 1.78 -18.73
C ASN A 65 -7.86 1.18 -17.77
N GLU A 66 -7.61 1.82 -16.62
CA GLU A 66 -6.67 1.34 -15.61
C GLU A 66 -7.36 0.43 -14.60
N VAL A 67 -6.59 -0.50 -14.03
CA VAL A 67 -7.07 -1.35 -12.94
C VAL A 67 -7.16 -0.52 -11.67
N ASP A 68 -8.32 -0.55 -11.01
CA ASP A 68 -8.51 0.13 -9.73
C ASP A 68 -7.54 -0.42 -8.67
N PRO A 69 -6.56 0.37 -8.18
CA PRO A 69 -5.58 -0.10 -7.21
C PRO A 69 -6.14 -0.09 -5.78
N THR A 70 -7.34 0.44 -5.54
CA THR A 70 -7.93 0.61 -4.19
C THR A 70 -8.03 -0.71 -3.44
N ALA A 71 -8.46 -1.79 -4.11
CA ALA A 71 -8.60 -3.11 -3.51
C ALA A 71 -7.26 -3.70 -3.03
N VAL A 72 -6.17 -3.39 -3.75
CA VAL A 72 -4.83 -3.88 -3.39
C VAL A 72 -4.18 -2.96 -2.36
N MET A 73 -4.39 -1.64 -2.46
CA MET A 73 -3.87 -0.66 -1.53
C MET A 73 -4.44 -0.86 -0.11
N ALA A 74 -5.74 -1.16 0.01
CA ALA A 74 -6.44 -1.27 1.29
C ALA A 74 -5.75 -2.19 2.34
N PRO A 75 -5.42 -3.47 2.03
CA PRO A 75 -4.76 -4.35 3.01
C PRO A 75 -3.36 -3.86 3.37
N PHE A 76 -2.56 -3.39 2.41
CA PHE A 76 -1.21 -2.87 2.68
C PHE A 76 -1.25 -1.62 3.56
N PHE A 77 -2.16 -0.69 3.27
CA PHE A 77 -2.36 0.50 4.08
C PHE A 77 -2.68 0.14 5.53
N LEU A 78 -3.60 -0.82 5.76
CA LEU A 78 -3.95 -1.27 7.12
C LEU A 78 -2.74 -1.85 7.85
N VAL A 79 -1.96 -2.69 7.18
CA VAL A 79 -0.76 -3.30 7.77
C VAL A 79 0.28 -2.24 8.11
N PHE A 80 0.58 -1.29 7.23
CA PHE A 80 1.57 -0.24 7.51
C PHE A 80 1.10 0.76 8.55
N PHE A 81 -0.18 1.12 8.54
CA PHE A 81 -0.76 1.97 9.56
C PHE A 81 -0.65 1.30 10.94
N GLY A 82 -0.99 0.02 11.01
CA GLY A 82 -0.86 -0.78 12.21
C GLY A 82 0.60 -0.88 12.69
N PHE A 83 1.52 -1.15 11.77
CA PHE A 83 2.95 -1.26 12.06
C PHE A 83 3.58 0.06 12.51
N ALA A 84 3.22 1.18 11.87
CA ALA A 84 3.79 2.49 12.18
C ALA A 84 3.37 3.01 13.55
N LEU A 85 2.12 2.75 13.96
CA LEU A 85 1.64 3.15 15.29
C LEU A 85 2.06 2.15 16.37
N GLY A 86 2.06 0.84 16.07
CA GLY A 86 2.80 -0.18 16.82
C GLY A 86 2.40 -0.39 18.29
N ASP A 87 1.31 0.20 18.76
CA ASP A 87 0.89 0.20 20.17
C ASP A 87 -0.63 -0.03 20.30
N ALA A 88 -1.01 -1.08 21.05
CA ALA A 88 -2.39 -1.47 21.20
C ALA A 88 -3.22 -0.47 22.03
N GLY A 89 -2.60 0.25 22.97
CA GLY A 89 -3.24 1.28 23.79
C GLY A 89 -3.64 2.49 22.95
N TYR A 90 -2.71 3.01 22.15
CA TYR A 90 -3.02 4.10 21.22
C TYR A 90 -4.03 3.70 20.14
N GLY A 91 -3.98 2.43 19.68
CA GLY A 91 -4.99 1.86 18.80
C GLY A 91 -6.40 1.88 19.42
N LEU A 92 -6.54 1.50 20.69
CA LEU A 92 -7.83 1.53 21.39
C LEU A 92 -8.37 2.96 21.55
N VAL A 93 -7.52 3.91 21.95
CA VAL A 93 -7.92 5.33 22.07
C VAL A 93 -8.39 5.88 20.73
N LEU A 94 -7.65 5.59 19.65
CA LEU A 94 -8.01 6.00 18.29
C LEU A 94 -9.34 5.38 17.87
N GLY A 95 -9.56 4.09 18.15
CA GLY A 95 -10.80 3.39 17.84
C GLY A 95 -12.02 3.99 18.56
N LEU A 96 -11.89 4.26 19.86
CA LEU A 96 -12.95 4.90 20.65
C LEU A 96 -13.27 6.31 20.14
N LEU A 97 -12.24 7.11 19.79
CA LEU A 97 -12.42 8.44 19.24
C LEU A 97 -13.13 8.39 17.88
N CYS A 98 -12.80 7.44 17.02
CA CYS A 98 -13.49 7.24 15.74
C CYS A 98 -14.96 6.83 15.93
N LEU A 99 -15.24 5.94 16.88
CA LEU A 99 -16.62 5.54 17.20
C LEU A 99 -17.44 6.71 17.76
N ALA A 100 -16.83 7.55 18.60
CA ALA A 100 -17.45 8.76 19.11
C ALA A 100 -17.76 9.75 17.97
N LEU A 101 -16.80 10.00 17.06
CA LEU A 101 -17.00 10.87 15.90
C LEU A 101 -18.15 10.39 15.01
N LEU A 102 -18.23 9.09 14.72
CA LEU A 102 -19.30 8.51 13.91
C LEU A 102 -20.68 8.62 14.57
N LYS A 103 -20.75 8.64 15.91
CA LYS A 103 -22.01 8.70 16.66
C LYS A 103 -22.48 10.12 16.95
N PHE A 104 -21.55 11.04 17.23
CA PHE A 104 -21.89 12.38 17.72
C PHE A 104 -21.80 13.48 16.66
N LEU A 105 -21.09 13.27 15.54
CA LEU A 105 -20.94 14.29 14.50
C LEU A 105 -21.69 13.91 13.22
N PRO A 106 -22.57 14.79 12.68
CA PRO A 106 -23.07 14.64 11.33
C PRO A 106 -21.92 14.94 10.35
N MET A 107 -21.47 13.92 9.62
CA MET A 107 -20.35 14.03 8.67
C MET A 107 -20.82 13.93 7.22
N THR A 108 -20.08 14.58 6.33
CA THR A 108 -20.21 14.39 4.88
C THR A 108 -19.84 12.95 4.49
N ASN A 109 -20.29 12.47 3.33
CA ASN A 109 -19.98 11.12 2.85
C ASN A 109 -18.46 10.82 2.82
N ALA A 110 -17.65 11.81 2.44
CA ALA A 110 -16.19 11.69 2.44
C ALA A 110 -15.61 11.61 3.86
N GLY A 111 -16.07 12.47 4.78
CA GLY A 111 -15.65 12.44 6.19
C GLY A 111 -15.97 11.10 6.85
N ARG A 112 -17.17 10.56 6.60
CA ARG A 112 -17.58 9.25 7.11
C ARG A 112 -16.69 8.12 6.59
N LYS A 113 -16.40 8.09 5.29
CA LYS A 113 -15.49 7.09 4.69
C LYS A 113 -14.10 7.15 5.33
N LEU A 114 -13.55 8.36 5.52
CA LEU A 114 -12.25 8.55 6.16
C LEU A 114 -12.24 8.08 7.63
N THR A 115 -13.28 8.38 8.40
CA THR A 115 -13.38 7.89 9.79
C THR A 115 -13.46 6.37 9.85
N VAL A 116 -14.14 5.73 8.89
CA VAL A 116 -14.16 4.25 8.78
C VAL A 116 -12.77 3.69 8.45
N VAL A 117 -11.98 4.37 7.60
CA VAL A 117 -10.59 3.99 7.34
C VAL A 117 -9.75 4.07 8.62
N PHE A 118 -9.86 5.15 9.40
CA PHE A 118 -9.16 5.27 10.68
C PHE A 118 -9.61 4.24 11.70
N LEU A 119 -10.90 3.90 11.73
CA LEU A 119 -11.42 2.84 12.58
C LEU A 119 -10.83 1.48 12.17
N ALA A 120 -10.79 1.15 10.88
CA ALA A 120 -10.16 -0.07 10.38
C ALA A 120 -8.65 -0.09 10.70
N GLY A 121 -7.97 1.06 10.55
CA GLY A 121 -6.57 1.24 10.93
C GLY A 121 -6.35 1.01 12.43
N SER A 122 -7.25 1.50 13.29
CA SER A 122 -7.17 1.29 14.74
C SER A 122 -7.22 -0.18 15.13
N VAL A 123 -8.06 -0.98 14.45
CA VAL A 123 -8.12 -2.44 14.66
C VAL A 123 -6.81 -3.10 14.22
N ALA A 124 -6.26 -2.68 13.07
CA ALA A 124 -4.96 -3.17 12.61
C ALA A 124 -3.82 -2.81 13.58
N THR A 125 -3.82 -1.60 14.14
CA THR A 125 -2.87 -1.19 15.19
C THR A 125 -3.01 -2.03 16.44
N ILE A 126 -4.23 -2.35 16.90
CA ILE A 126 -4.42 -3.21 18.07
C ILE A 126 -3.81 -4.59 17.82
N ILE A 127 -4.08 -5.19 16.65
CA ILE A 127 -3.53 -6.50 16.28
C ILE A 127 -1.99 -6.46 16.23
N MET A 128 -1.42 -5.46 15.55
CA MET A 128 0.03 -5.33 15.40
C MET A 128 0.72 -4.95 16.72
N GLY A 129 0.10 -4.08 17.52
CA GLY A 129 0.60 -3.67 18.84
C GLY A 129 0.59 -4.80 19.86
N LEU A 130 -0.45 -5.64 19.87
CA LEU A 130 -0.46 -6.89 20.63
C LEU A 130 0.64 -7.85 20.15
N GLY A 131 0.89 -7.90 18.84
CA GLY A 131 1.96 -8.69 18.25
C GLY A 131 3.37 -8.25 18.66
N LEU A 132 3.61 -6.93 18.68
CA LEU A 132 4.86 -6.29 19.10
C LEU A 132 5.02 -6.20 20.63
N GLY A 133 3.98 -6.51 21.40
CA GLY A 133 3.99 -6.46 22.87
C GLY A 133 3.86 -5.06 23.47
N GLY A 134 3.54 -4.05 22.65
CA GLY A 134 3.43 -2.65 23.08
C GLY A 134 2.03 -2.31 23.61
N PHE A 135 1.93 -1.98 24.91
CA PHE A 135 0.72 -1.43 25.51
C PHE A 135 1.04 -0.12 26.26
N PHE A 136 0.59 1.01 25.69
CA PHE A 136 0.83 2.37 26.21
C PHE A 136 2.31 2.67 26.49
N GLY A 137 3.22 2.32 25.58
CA GLY A 137 4.65 2.64 25.73
C GLY A 137 5.34 2.06 26.98
N ASP A 138 5.04 0.80 27.33
CA ASP A 138 5.61 0.02 28.47
C ASP A 138 4.83 0.07 29.81
N ILE A 139 3.51 0.28 29.80
CA ILE A 139 2.71 0.16 31.03
C ILE A 139 2.45 -1.32 31.38
N ILE A 140 2.24 -2.18 30.39
CA ILE A 140 2.03 -3.61 30.59
C ILE A 140 2.94 -4.39 29.63
N ILE A 141 4.01 -4.99 30.17
CA ILE A 141 4.92 -5.84 29.41
C ILE A 141 4.25 -7.21 29.25
N PHE A 142 3.47 -7.40 28.19
CA PHE A 142 3.12 -8.75 27.76
C PHE A 142 4.32 -9.37 27.03
N LYS A 143 4.51 -10.68 27.15
CA LYS A 143 5.44 -11.41 26.28
C LYS A 143 4.99 -11.18 24.83
N PRO A 144 5.80 -10.54 23.96
CA PRO A 144 5.40 -10.28 22.58
C PRO A 144 5.15 -11.62 21.87
N LEU A 145 3.99 -11.78 21.24
CA LEU A 145 3.64 -13.02 20.53
C LEU A 145 4.56 -13.26 19.31
N PHE A 146 5.14 -12.19 18.75
CA PHE A 146 6.17 -12.26 17.71
C PHE A 146 7.61 -12.28 18.25
N GLY A 147 7.83 -12.14 19.56
CA GLY A 147 9.18 -12.20 20.14
C GLY A 147 10.12 -11.02 19.82
N ILE A 148 9.64 -9.97 19.13
CA ILE A 148 10.43 -8.80 18.74
C ILE A 148 9.99 -7.61 19.58
N ASN A 149 10.85 -7.18 20.50
CA ASN A 149 10.70 -5.89 21.18
C ASN A 149 11.21 -4.78 20.24
N PRO A 150 10.37 -3.83 19.80
CA PRO A 150 10.79 -2.74 18.91
C PRO A 150 12.00 -1.98 19.45
N VAL A 151 12.01 -1.73 20.77
CA VAL A 151 13.06 -0.95 21.45
C VAL A 151 14.38 -1.72 21.58
N GLU A 152 14.32 -3.03 21.86
CA GLU A 152 15.52 -3.84 22.09
C GLU A 152 16.12 -4.38 20.79
N GLN A 153 15.32 -4.49 19.72
CA GLN A 153 15.74 -5.08 18.45
C GLN A 153 15.35 -4.23 17.21
N PRO A 154 16.00 -3.06 17.00
CA PRO A 154 15.74 -2.21 15.83
C PRO A 154 16.07 -2.88 14.49
N ILE A 155 17.09 -3.77 14.47
CA ILE A 155 17.56 -4.41 13.23
C ILE A 155 16.52 -5.41 12.68
N PRO A 156 15.94 -6.35 13.48
CA PRO A 156 14.82 -7.17 13.03
C PRO A 156 13.60 -6.37 12.58
N LEU A 157 13.30 -5.25 13.25
CA LEU A 157 12.20 -4.37 12.86
C LEU A 157 12.45 -3.69 11.49
N LEU A 158 13.70 -3.30 11.23
CA LEU A 158 14.13 -2.79 9.92
C LEU A 158 13.96 -3.85 8.83
N ILE A 159 14.43 -5.07 9.07
CA ILE A 159 14.32 -6.18 8.12
C ILE A 159 12.84 -6.48 7.81
N LEU A 160 11.98 -6.46 8.83
CA LEU A 160 10.54 -6.65 8.65
C LEU A 160 9.92 -5.50 7.84
N ALA A 161 10.25 -4.24 8.14
CA ALA A 161 9.74 -3.08 7.42
C ALA A 161 10.15 -3.09 5.94
N VAL A 162 11.43 -3.33 5.67
CA VAL A 162 11.98 -3.45 4.32
C VAL A 162 11.39 -4.68 3.60
N GLY A 163 11.26 -5.81 4.29
CA GLY A 163 10.66 -7.03 3.76
C GLY A 163 9.20 -6.84 3.32
N MET A 164 8.39 -6.14 4.11
CA MET A 164 7.03 -5.77 3.72
C MET A 164 7.02 -4.84 2.50
N GLY A 165 7.94 -3.89 2.42
CA GLY A 165 8.11 -3.01 1.25
C GLY A 165 8.45 -3.80 -0.02
N VAL A 166 9.35 -4.78 0.09
CA VAL A 166 9.66 -5.72 -1.01
C VAL A 166 8.40 -6.45 -1.47
N VAL A 167 7.63 -7.04 -0.55
CA VAL A 167 6.38 -7.75 -0.87
C VAL A 167 5.40 -6.84 -1.58
N GLN A 168 5.18 -5.61 -1.09
CA GLN A 168 4.29 -4.66 -1.75
C GLN A 168 4.77 -4.29 -3.16
N SER A 169 6.07 -4.05 -3.34
CA SER A 169 6.61 -3.71 -4.65
C SER A 169 6.47 -4.87 -5.65
N PHE A 170 6.61 -6.12 -5.20
CA PHE A 170 6.32 -7.30 -6.03
C PHE A 170 4.84 -7.40 -6.40
N VAL A 171 3.92 -7.05 -5.50
CA VAL A 171 2.49 -7.00 -5.82
C VAL A 171 2.21 -5.90 -6.86
N GLY A 172 2.83 -4.72 -6.73
CA GLY A 172 2.73 -3.67 -7.73
C GLY A 172 3.21 -4.12 -9.12
N LEU A 173 4.33 -4.84 -9.17
CA LEU A 173 4.85 -5.42 -10.41
C LEU A 173 3.93 -6.52 -10.98
N ALA A 174 3.30 -7.32 -10.12
CA ALA A 174 2.33 -8.33 -10.54
C ALA A 174 1.08 -7.72 -11.20
N ILE A 175 0.57 -6.61 -10.67
CA ILE A 175 -0.57 -5.88 -11.28
C ILE A 175 -0.18 -5.36 -12.66
N SER A 176 0.99 -4.71 -12.76
CA SER A 176 1.52 -4.22 -14.04
C SER A 176 1.66 -5.36 -15.07
N GLY A 177 2.12 -6.54 -14.63
CA GLY A 177 2.22 -7.73 -15.46
C GLY A 177 0.85 -8.26 -15.92
N ILE A 178 -0.15 -8.26 -15.04
CA ILE A 178 -1.52 -8.67 -15.40
C ILE A 178 -2.14 -7.70 -16.41
N MET A 179 -1.96 -6.39 -16.23
CA MET A 179 -2.43 -5.37 -17.17
C MET A 179 -1.81 -5.58 -18.55
N TYR A 180 -0.48 -5.72 -18.61
CA TYR A 180 0.21 -5.92 -19.88
C TYR A 180 -0.12 -7.26 -20.53
N SER A 181 -0.39 -8.30 -19.74
CA SER A 181 -0.85 -9.59 -20.26
C SER A 181 -2.20 -9.51 -20.97
N ARG A 182 -3.07 -8.55 -20.61
CA ARG A 182 -4.37 -8.34 -21.28
C ARG A 182 -4.21 -7.69 -22.65
N GLU A 183 -3.17 -6.88 -22.85
CA GLU A 183 -2.92 -6.15 -24.11
C GLU A 183 -2.03 -6.92 -25.09
N ALA A 184 -0.95 -7.54 -24.61
CA ALA A 184 0.12 -8.11 -25.46
C ALA A 184 0.28 -9.64 -25.33
N GLY A 185 -0.46 -10.29 -24.42
CA GLY A 185 -0.41 -11.73 -24.16
C GLY A 185 0.55 -12.16 -23.05
N ILE A 186 0.31 -13.36 -22.50
CA ILE A 186 0.95 -13.88 -21.27
C ILE A 186 2.47 -14.05 -21.41
N ILE A 187 2.94 -14.50 -22.59
CA ILE A 187 4.36 -14.74 -22.84
C ILE A 187 5.15 -13.43 -22.87
N ALA A 188 4.57 -12.38 -23.45
CA ALA A 188 5.19 -11.05 -23.50
C ALA A 188 5.25 -10.40 -22.10
N ALA A 189 4.20 -10.57 -21.30
CA ALA A 189 4.16 -10.09 -19.92
C ALA A 189 5.15 -10.82 -19.01
N LEU A 190 5.25 -12.14 -19.12
CA LEU A 190 6.19 -12.92 -18.32
C LEU A 190 7.65 -12.59 -18.68
N LEU A 191 7.95 -12.44 -19.97
CA LEU A 191 9.29 -12.07 -20.43
C LEU A 191 9.69 -10.65 -20.04
N ARG A 192 8.73 -9.73 -19.89
CA ARG A 192 9.02 -8.35 -19.51
C ARG A 192 9.03 -8.15 -18.00
N ASP A 193 7.89 -8.35 -17.38
CA ASP A 193 7.65 -8.01 -15.98
C ASP A 193 8.09 -9.16 -15.06
N GLY A 194 7.96 -10.41 -15.52
CA GLY A 194 8.49 -11.57 -14.81
C GLY A 194 10.02 -11.65 -14.82
N ALA A 195 10.68 -11.30 -15.93
CA ALA A 195 12.15 -11.23 -15.97
C ALA A 195 12.69 -10.10 -15.08
N TYR A 196 12.00 -8.96 -15.04
CA TYR A 196 12.34 -7.84 -14.15
C TYR A 196 12.12 -8.21 -12.68
N ALA A 197 11.02 -8.89 -12.35
CA ALA A 197 10.75 -9.43 -11.02
C ALA A 197 11.85 -10.40 -10.57
N LEU A 198 12.25 -11.31 -11.45
CA LEU A 198 13.32 -12.27 -11.19
C LEU A 198 14.66 -11.57 -10.97
N PHE A 199 14.99 -10.55 -11.77
CA PHE A 199 16.19 -9.74 -11.59
C PHE A 199 16.20 -9.06 -10.22
N LEU A 200 15.10 -8.39 -9.83
CA LEU A 200 15.00 -7.73 -8.52
C LEU A 200 15.10 -8.72 -7.36
N LEU A 201 14.45 -9.87 -7.46
CA LEU A 201 14.50 -10.93 -6.45
C LEU A 201 15.93 -11.45 -6.26
N LEU A 202 16.63 -11.73 -7.35
CA LEU A 202 18.02 -12.20 -7.31
C LEU A 202 18.98 -11.11 -6.83
N ALA A 203 18.71 -9.84 -7.13
CA ALA A 203 19.51 -8.72 -6.64
C ALA A 203 19.39 -8.55 -5.12
N ILE A 204 18.17 -8.69 -4.57
CA ILE A 204 17.93 -8.69 -3.12
C ILE A 204 18.63 -9.90 -2.48
N LEU A 205 18.51 -11.09 -3.08
CA LEU A 205 19.13 -12.31 -2.54
C LEU A 205 20.66 -12.24 -2.57
N ALA A 206 21.25 -11.61 -3.60
CA ALA A 206 22.69 -11.37 -3.70
C ALA A 206 23.19 -10.44 -2.58
N LEU A 207 22.41 -9.43 -2.20
CA LEU A 207 22.72 -8.53 -1.09
C LEU A 207 22.51 -9.18 0.28
N ALA A 208 21.53 -10.08 0.40
CA ALA A 208 21.17 -10.75 1.66
C ALA A 208 21.94 -12.06 1.91
N LYS A 209 22.74 -12.55 0.97
CA LYS A 209 23.39 -13.88 1.01
C LYS A 209 24.15 -14.17 2.31
N ASP A 210 24.81 -13.16 2.87
CA ASP A 210 25.64 -13.27 4.07
C ASP A 210 24.78 -13.32 5.35
N TYR A 211 23.61 -12.68 5.33
CA TYR A 211 22.65 -12.68 6.44
C TYR A 211 21.77 -13.94 6.47
N VAL A 212 21.49 -14.54 5.31
CA VAL A 212 20.62 -15.73 5.19
C VAL A 212 21.43 -17.04 5.30
N GLY A 213 22.77 -16.96 5.39
CA GLY A 213 23.63 -18.14 5.47
C GLY A 213 23.76 -18.90 4.14
N LEU A 214 23.42 -18.27 3.01
CA LEU A 214 23.56 -18.81 1.65
C LEU A 214 24.93 -18.52 1.02
N GLY A 215 25.94 -18.17 1.81
CA GLY A 215 27.29 -17.85 1.30
C GLY A 215 27.88 -18.94 0.38
N ALA A 216 27.59 -20.22 0.65
CA ALA A 216 28.03 -21.35 -0.16
C ALA A 216 27.41 -21.40 -1.58
N TYR A 217 26.26 -20.76 -1.79
CA TYR A 217 25.59 -20.64 -3.09
C TYR A 217 25.78 -19.24 -3.71
N GLY A 218 26.67 -18.41 -3.14
CA GLY A 218 26.89 -17.03 -3.58
C GLY A 218 27.27 -16.92 -5.06
N ASP A 219 28.09 -17.85 -5.56
CA ASP A 219 28.48 -17.87 -6.97
C ASP A 219 27.29 -18.22 -7.87
N ILE A 220 26.47 -19.21 -7.48
CA ILE A 220 25.27 -19.62 -8.21
C ILE A 220 24.25 -18.47 -8.30
N ILE A 221 24.06 -17.72 -7.20
CA ILE A 221 23.17 -16.55 -7.18
C ILE A 221 23.71 -15.44 -8.09
N THR A 222 25.03 -15.25 -8.12
CA THR A 222 25.67 -14.23 -8.98
C THR A 222 25.56 -14.59 -10.46
N TYR A 223 25.76 -15.87 -10.83
CA TYR A 223 25.52 -16.34 -12.20
C TYR A 223 24.05 -16.28 -12.60
N ALA A 224 23.13 -16.59 -11.69
CA ALA A 224 21.70 -16.45 -11.92
C ALA A 224 21.30 -14.97 -12.12
N LEU A 225 21.91 -14.04 -11.38
CA LEU A 225 21.70 -12.60 -11.56
C LEU A 225 22.12 -12.16 -12.96
N ILE A 226 23.31 -12.56 -13.42
CA ILE A 226 23.78 -12.26 -14.78
C ILE A 226 22.83 -12.86 -15.83
N GLY A 227 22.34 -14.09 -15.62
CA GLY A 227 21.34 -14.73 -16.48
C GLY A 227 20.01 -13.96 -16.54
N SER A 228 19.57 -13.41 -15.40
CA SER A 228 18.34 -12.60 -15.33
C SER A 228 18.47 -11.26 -16.06
N VAL A 229 19.66 -10.64 -16.06
CA VAL A 229 19.94 -9.43 -16.86
C VAL A 229 19.80 -9.73 -18.35
N ILE A 230 20.32 -10.87 -18.81
CA ILE A 230 20.20 -11.31 -20.20
C ILE A 230 18.72 -11.55 -20.56
N LEU A 231 17.94 -12.17 -19.66
CA LEU A 231 16.49 -12.36 -19.84
C LEU A 231 15.72 -11.04 -19.93
N VAL A 232 16.06 -10.03 -19.13
CA VAL A 232 15.46 -8.69 -19.20
C VAL A 232 15.76 -8.01 -20.54
N ILE A 233 16.97 -8.19 -21.07
CA ILE A 233 17.36 -7.68 -22.38
C ILE A 233 16.56 -8.39 -23.48
N ILE A 234 16.44 -9.71 -23.42
CA ILE A 234 15.67 -10.50 -24.39
C ILE A 234 14.18 -10.15 -24.34
N GLY A 235 13.60 -10.01 -23.15
CA GLY A 235 12.21 -9.60 -22.97
C GLY A 235 11.94 -8.21 -23.55
N SER A 236 12.84 -7.26 -23.30
CA SER A 236 12.73 -5.90 -23.85
C SER A 236 12.96 -5.82 -25.37
N MET A 237 13.68 -6.78 -25.96
CA MET A 237 13.82 -6.93 -27.41
C MET A 237 12.58 -7.59 -28.06
N HIS A 238 11.86 -8.45 -27.35
CA HIS A 238 10.67 -9.12 -27.87
C HIS A 238 9.47 -8.17 -28.02
N GLU A 239 9.39 -7.12 -27.21
CA GLU A 239 8.32 -6.12 -27.26
C GLU A 239 8.30 -5.28 -28.56
N ARG A 240 9.40 -5.23 -29.33
CA ARG A 240 9.52 -4.33 -30.49
C ARG A 240 9.70 -5.10 -31.80
N LYS A 241 8.88 -4.80 -32.80
CA LYS A 241 9.00 -5.35 -34.16
C LYS A 241 10.03 -4.56 -34.99
N GLY A 242 10.83 -5.24 -35.82
CA GLY A 242 11.74 -4.64 -36.82
C GLY A 242 13.07 -4.08 -36.27
N LEU A 243 13.65 -3.09 -36.97
CA LEU A 243 14.92 -2.41 -36.61
C LEU A 243 14.91 -1.79 -35.19
N LYS A 244 13.72 -1.60 -34.61
CA LYS A 244 13.50 -1.17 -33.22
C LYS A 244 13.86 -2.24 -32.17
N LYS A 245 14.21 -3.46 -32.58
CA LYS A 245 14.78 -4.51 -31.70
C LYS A 245 16.15 -4.12 -31.15
N LEU A 246 17.00 -3.44 -31.93
CA LEU A 246 18.31 -2.97 -31.46
C LEU A 246 18.16 -1.83 -30.43
N LEU A 247 17.09 -1.04 -30.54
CA LEU A 247 16.65 -0.04 -29.56
C LEU A 247 16.08 -0.65 -28.26
N GLY A 248 15.90 -1.98 -28.19
CA GLY A 248 15.53 -2.70 -26.98
C GLY A 248 16.66 -2.76 -25.95
N ILE A 249 17.93 -2.67 -26.37
CA ILE A 249 19.10 -2.69 -25.49
C ILE A 249 19.17 -1.40 -24.63
N PRO A 250 19.03 -0.17 -25.20
CA PRO A 250 18.86 1.04 -24.39
C PRO A 250 17.67 0.99 -23.44
N ALA A 251 16.55 0.41 -23.85
CA ALA A 251 15.37 0.29 -23.00
C ALA A 251 15.59 -0.69 -21.83
N ALA A 252 16.30 -1.80 -22.06
CA ALA A 252 16.69 -2.73 -21.01
C ALA A 252 17.68 -2.10 -20.02
N LEU A 253 18.67 -1.36 -20.52
CA LEU A 253 19.61 -0.59 -19.70
C LEU A 253 18.87 0.46 -18.85
N TYR A 254 17.89 1.15 -19.44
CA TYR A 254 17.06 2.10 -18.70
C TYR A 254 16.19 1.42 -17.62
N LYS A 255 15.62 0.24 -17.90
CA LYS A 255 14.90 -0.55 -16.88
C LYS A 255 15.81 -0.97 -15.73
N ILE A 256 17.04 -1.40 -16.03
CA ILE A 256 18.05 -1.75 -15.02
C ILE A 256 18.46 -0.51 -14.22
N TYR A 257 18.62 0.65 -14.88
CA TYR A 257 18.88 1.91 -14.20
C TYR A 257 17.73 2.32 -13.27
N ASN A 258 16.48 2.18 -13.71
CA ASN A 258 15.30 2.42 -12.86
C ASN A 258 15.21 1.44 -11.67
N SER A 259 15.87 0.28 -11.72
CA SER A 259 16.00 -0.59 -10.54
C SER A 259 16.75 0.07 -9.39
N ILE A 260 17.61 1.05 -9.64
CA ILE A 260 18.24 1.84 -8.58
C ILE A 260 17.17 2.63 -7.81
N GLY A 261 16.19 3.19 -8.52
CA GLY A 261 15.01 3.84 -7.92
C GLY A 261 14.21 2.87 -7.05
N PHE A 262 13.99 1.64 -7.53
CA PHE A 262 13.33 0.60 -6.75
C PHE A 262 14.02 0.31 -5.40
N PHE A 263 15.36 0.26 -5.37
CA PHE A 263 16.09 0.10 -4.11
C PHE A 263 15.89 1.30 -3.18
N GLY A 264 15.82 2.52 -3.72
CA GLY A 264 15.46 3.72 -2.96
C GLY A 264 14.05 3.65 -2.37
N ASP A 265 13.08 3.19 -3.16
CA ASP A 265 11.68 3.01 -2.74
C ASP A 265 11.55 1.96 -1.62
N VAL A 266 12.23 0.83 -1.77
CA VAL A 266 12.28 -0.24 -0.75
C VAL A 266 12.99 0.23 0.52
N LEU A 267 14.14 0.92 0.39
CA LEU A 267 14.87 1.45 1.55
C LEU A 267 14.08 2.54 2.27
N SER A 268 13.22 3.27 1.55
CA SER A 268 12.31 4.26 2.11
C SER A 268 11.33 3.67 3.15
N TYR A 269 11.05 2.35 3.13
CA TYR A 269 10.26 1.67 4.17
C TYR A 269 10.95 1.66 5.54
N SER A 270 12.25 1.96 5.62
CA SER A 270 12.92 2.27 6.89
C SER A 270 12.22 3.39 7.67
N ARG A 271 11.49 4.27 6.99
CA ARG A 271 10.66 5.30 7.63
C ARG A 271 9.53 4.72 8.48
N LEU A 272 8.94 3.59 8.08
CA LEU A 272 7.92 2.92 8.88
C LEU A 272 8.50 2.42 10.20
N MET A 273 9.71 1.84 10.16
CA MET A 273 10.45 1.46 11.35
C MET A 273 10.78 2.70 12.20
N ALA A 274 11.26 3.80 11.59
CA ALA A 274 11.58 5.03 12.32
C ALA A 274 10.37 5.62 13.06
N LEU A 275 9.18 5.59 12.44
CA LEU A 275 7.92 6.02 13.06
C LEU A 275 7.54 5.12 14.24
N ALA A 276 7.61 3.80 14.06
CA ALA A 276 7.29 2.83 15.11
C ALA A 276 8.25 2.94 16.31
N LEU A 277 9.56 3.02 16.06
CA LEU A 277 10.58 3.21 17.09
C LEU A 277 10.43 4.56 17.79
N GLY A 278 10.21 5.64 17.03
CA GLY A 278 10.03 6.98 17.58
C GLY A 278 8.83 7.05 18.53
N GLY A 279 7.69 6.47 18.12
CA GLY A 279 6.50 6.39 18.96
C GLY A 279 6.73 5.57 20.25
N SER A 280 7.37 4.41 20.14
CA SER A 280 7.67 3.54 21.27
C SER A 280 8.67 4.18 22.26
N VAL A 281 9.74 4.81 21.76
CA VAL A 281 10.73 5.53 22.59
C VAL A 281 10.10 6.75 23.26
N MET A 282 9.26 7.52 22.57
CA MET A 282 8.57 8.65 23.18
C MET A 282 7.60 8.19 24.27
N GLY A 283 6.85 7.11 24.04
CA GLY A 283 5.97 6.52 25.04
C GLY A 283 6.71 6.07 26.28
N SER A 284 7.85 5.39 26.11
CA SER A 284 8.66 4.91 27.24
C SER A 284 9.29 6.06 28.02
N VAL A 285 9.75 7.13 27.36
CA VAL A 285 10.28 8.33 28.02
C VAL A 285 9.19 9.05 28.84
N VAL A 286 7.97 9.21 28.30
CA VAL A 286 6.84 9.79 29.05
C VAL A 286 6.52 8.95 30.28
N ASN A 287 6.47 7.62 30.14
CA ASN A 287 6.23 6.73 31.28
C ASN A 287 7.34 6.78 32.32
N GLN A 288 8.60 6.94 31.90
CA GLN A 288 9.72 7.14 32.83
C GLN A 288 9.56 8.44 33.63
N PHE A 289 9.19 9.55 32.98
CA PHE A 289 8.89 10.79 33.69
C PHE A 289 7.75 10.60 34.69
N VAL A 290 6.63 10.02 34.28
CA VAL A 290 5.49 9.76 35.18
C VAL A 290 5.90 8.93 36.39
N ARG A 291 6.70 7.87 36.21
CA ARG A 291 7.19 7.04 37.32
C ARG A 291 8.13 7.80 38.26
N GLN A 292 9.02 8.63 37.73
CA GLN A 292 9.92 9.46 38.55
C GLN A 292 9.16 10.52 39.35
N PHE A 293 8.14 11.15 38.74
CA PHE A 293 7.28 12.11 39.44
C PHE A 293 6.37 11.44 40.47
N ALA A 294 5.85 10.25 40.19
CA ALA A 294 5.05 9.45 41.13
C ALA A 294 5.86 8.94 42.32
N ALA A 295 7.17 8.72 42.15
CA ALA A 295 8.08 8.31 43.23
C ALA A 295 8.55 9.50 44.11
N SER A 296 8.23 10.74 43.75
CA SER A 296 8.51 11.92 44.59
C SER A 296 7.55 11.95 45.79
N PRO A 297 8.05 12.13 47.03
CA PRO A 297 7.28 11.96 48.27
C PRO A 297 6.34 13.14 48.59
N ASN A 298 5.72 13.76 47.58
CA ASN A 298 4.81 14.89 47.78
C ASN A 298 3.34 14.48 47.49
N PRO A 299 2.52 14.19 48.52
CA PRO A 299 1.19 13.58 48.38
C PRO A 299 0.15 14.44 47.66
N LEU A 300 0.44 15.72 47.39
CA LEU A 300 -0.47 16.63 46.68
C LEU A 300 -0.39 16.53 45.14
N LEU A 301 0.73 16.07 44.58
CA LEU A 301 0.85 15.90 43.12
C LEU A 301 0.31 14.55 42.62
N GLY A 302 0.30 13.52 43.47
CA GLY A 302 -0.13 12.17 43.09
C GLY A 302 -1.64 12.01 42.88
N TYR A 303 -2.47 12.85 43.52
CA TYR A 303 -3.94 12.73 43.45
C TYR A 303 -4.58 13.57 42.33
N LEU A 304 -3.82 14.48 41.73
CA LEU A 304 -4.33 15.40 40.68
C LEU A 304 -4.13 14.85 39.26
N ILE A 305 -3.37 13.75 39.12
CA ILE A 305 -2.93 13.21 37.82
C ILE A 305 -3.16 11.68 37.70
N ALA A 306 -3.44 10.95 38.80
CA ALA A 306 -3.95 9.57 38.74
C ALA A 306 -5.43 9.57 38.31
#